data_AF-A0A8K0SFF5-F1
#
_entry.id   AF-A0A8K0SFF5-F1
#
_cell.length_a   1.000
_cell.length_b   1.000
_cell.length_c   1.000
_cell.angle_alpha   90.00
_cell.angle_beta   90.00
_cell.angle_gamma   90.00
#
_symmetry.space_group_name_H-M   'P 1'
#
loop_
_entity.id
_entity.type
_entity.pdbx_description
1 polymer ?
#
loop_
_entity_poly.entity_id
_entity_poly.type
_entity_poly.pdbx_seq_one_letter_code
_entity_poly.pdbx_strand_id
1 'polypeptide(L)'
;MLVTRGVHYPPFFSCRVSPRISLAGKRTFQTISSPLSAGPAPRRAFEEEMEPQAVEAPLTQSATFLVLSATKAPDAAKKIRSALSSIPDITKNVAVRQPDSNLSCTVGVGSSIWERLTSLPRPQELRPFKEVRGAKHTAVSTPGDLLFHIRSERRDLSFEFERQLMDRLGDAVETKDETVGFRYFDARDVLGFVDGTANPVGSKIRDSVIITAEQDASAVGGSYVVVQKYLHDLAAWKRLSTEQQEAIIGRTKLDNIELDDADSGQQSHKSLATIEDADGNEHDILRDNMPFGSPAQGEFGTYFIGYSRKLWVVEKMLERMFVGDPPGLHDRILDYSRPVTGSTFFVPQQSFLDDLDDD
;
A
#
# COMPACT_ATOMS: atom_id res chain seq x y z
N MET A 1 48.25 -48.09 -3.20
CA MET A 1 48.44 -47.98 -4.66
C MET A 1 48.34 -46.51 -5.01
N LEU A 2 49.39 -45.96 -5.65
CA LEU A 2 49.65 -44.54 -6.01
C LEU A 2 49.38 -43.40 -4.99
N VAL A 3 50.44 -42.62 -4.78
CA VAL A 3 50.50 -41.28 -4.16
C VAL A 3 51.19 -40.35 -5.19
N THR A 4 51.24 -39.03 -4.92
CA THR A 4 51.88 -37.91 -5.66
C THR A 4 50.90 -37.11 -6.55
N ARG A 5 51.01 -35.77 -6.70
CA ARG A 5 52.10 -34.80 -6.38
C ARG A 5 51.56 -33.51 -5.72
N GLY A 6 52.44 -32.75 -5.07
CA GLY A 6 52.25 -31.31 -4.82
C GLY A 6 53.35 -30.49 -5.51
N VAL A 7 53.35 -29.15 -5.38
CA VAL A 7 54.50 -28.21 -5.51
C VAL A 7 54.09 -26.81 -5.01
N HIS A 8 55.07 -25.99 -4.62
CA HIS A 8 55.01 -24.75 -3.83
C HIS A 8 55.32 -23.45 -4.63
N TYR A 9 55.33 -22.31 -3.90
CA TYR A 9 55.99 -20.99 -4.18
C TYR A 9 55.17 -19.89 -4.92
N PRO A 10 55.54 -18.58 -4.80
CA PRO A 10 55.98 -17.81 -3.61
C PRO A 10 55.34 -16.38 -3.51
N PRO A 11 55.61 -15.58 -2.45
CA PRO A 11 55.18 -14.17 -2.34
C PRO A 11 56.31 -13.15 -2.65
N PHE A 12 55.97 -11.97 -3.21
CA PHE A 12 56.74 -10.70 -3.27
C PHE A 12 55.89 -9.61 -3.99
N PHE A 13 56.17 -8.28 -4.01
CA PHE A 13 57.19 -7.41 -3.38
C PHE A 13 56.54 -6.05 -2.96
N SER A 14 57.27 -5.16 -2.27
CA SER A 14 56.86 -3.79 -1.88
C SER A 14 57.30 -2.70 -2.88
N CYS A 15 56.66 -1.52 -2.89
CA CYS A 15 57.32 -0.27 -3.30
C CYS A 15 56.86 0.94 -2.47
N ARG A 16 57.81 1.64 -1.82
CA ARG A 16 57.64 2.97 -1.18
C ARG A 16 58.39 4.00 -2.00
N VAL A 17 57.83 5.20 -2.20
CA VAL A 17 58.62 6.42 -2.51
C VAL A 17 58.02 7.65 -1.79
N SER A 18 58.91 8.47 -1.25
CA SER A 18 58.75 9.86 -0.75
C SER A 18 60.16 10.50 -0.82
N PRO A 19 60.44 11.80 -0.55
CA PRO A 19 59.55 12.93 -0.16
C PRO A 19 59.88 14.33 -0.80
N ARG A 20 59.13 15.38 -0.39
CA ARG A 20 59.50 16.82 -0.20
C ARG A 20 60.20 17.69 -1.29
N ILE A 21 59.55 18.82 -1.65
CA ILE A 21 60.10 20.18 -1.90
C ILE A 21 59.01 21.18 -1.44
N SER A 22 59.15 22.01 -0.39
CA SER A 22 59.83 23.33 -0.19
C SER A 22 58.97 24.59 -0.46
N LEU A 23 59.34 25.70 0.20
CA LEU A 23 58.49 26.87 0.55
C LEU A 23 58.45 28.05 -0.47
N ALA A 24 57.45 28.90 -0.21
CA ALA A 24 57.43 30.38 -0.34
C ALA A 24 56.84 31.03 -1.61
N GLY A 25 55.88 31.94 -1.40
CA GLY A 25 55.31 32.81 -2.43
C GLY A 25 54.26 33.78 -1.87
N LYS A 26 54.68 34.91 -1.30
CA LYS A 26 53.75 36.00 -0.92
C LYS A 26 53.19 36.64 -2.19
N ARG A 27 51.86 36.73 -2.34
CA ARG A 27 51.20 37.70 -3.21
C ARG A 27 49.99 38.32 -2.52
N THR A 28 50.03 39.64 -2.40
CA THR A 28 48.91 40.52 -2.05
C THR A 28 47.78 40.35 -3.06
N PHE A 29 46.55 40.22 -2.58
CA PHE A 29 45.34 40.38 -3.40
C PHE A 29 44.52 41.55 -2.86
N GLN A 30 44.19 42.48 -3.76
CA GLN A 30 43.30 43.59 -3.46
C GLN A 30 41.86 43.08 -3.32
N THR A 31 41.15 43.56 -2.31
CA THR A 31 39.71 43.40 -2.19
C THR A 31 39.01 44.12 -3.34
N ILE A 32 38.48 43.36 -4.30
CA ILE A 32 37.46 43.83 -5.24
C ILE A 32 36.14 43.25 -4.77
N SER A 33 35.29 44.09 -4.20
CA SER A 33 33.92 43.75 -3.86
C SER A 33 33.05 43.73 -5.13
N SER A 34 32.60 42.55 -5.53
CA SER A 34 31.53 42.39 -6.51
C SER A 34 30.29 41.81 -5.82
N PRO A 35 29.07 42.28 -6.13
CA PRO A 35 27.87 41.78 -5.48
C PRO A 35 27.61 40.33 -5.88
N LEU A 36 27.47 39.45 -4.88
CA LEU A 36 27.00 38.09 -5.08
C LEU A 36 25.54 38.14 -5.57
N SER A 37 25.33 37.74 -6.81
CA SER A 37 23.99 37.40 -7.30
C SER A 37 23.43 36.26 -6.45
N ALA A 38 22.25 36.45 -5.87
CA ALA A 38 21.57 35.41 -5.12
C ALA A 38 21.09 34.32 -6.10
N GLY A 39 21.87 33.24 -6.22
CA GLY A 39 21.41 32.02 -6.86
C GLY A 39 20.21 31.43 -6.12
N PRO A 40 19.33 30.67 -6.80
CA PRO A 40 18.19 30.05 -6.14
C PRO A 40 18.65 29.09 -5.04
N ALA A 41 17.94 29.11 -3.91
CA ALA A 41 18.20 28.19 -2.80
C ALA A 41 18.09 26.71 -3.25
N PRO A 42 18.86 25.78 -2.65
CA PRO A 42 18.84 24.39 -3.08
C PRO A 42 17.48 23.75 -2.77
N ARG A 43 16.77 23.31 -3.82
CA ARG A 43 15.46 22.63 -3.70
C ARG A 43 15.46 21.37 -2.82
N ARG A 44 16.64 20.78 -2.57
CA ARG A 44 16.81 19.55 -1.79
C ARG A 44 16.38 19.62 -0.32
N ALA A 45 16.36 20.81 0.29
CA ALA A 45 16.11 20.91 1.73
C ALA A 45 14.65 20.62 2.14
N PHE A 46 13.70 20.74 1.21
CA PHE A 46 12.27 20.47 1.47
C PHE A 46 11.84 19.03 1.13
N GLU A 47 12.72 18.24 0.50
CA GLU A 47 12.42 16.83 0.16
C GLU A 47 12.81 15.85 1.29
N GLU A 48 13.61 16.30 2.28
CA GLU A 48 14.06 15.48 3.42
C GLU A 48 13.12 15.51 4.65
N GLU A 49 12.03 16.31 4.64
CA GLU A 49 11.12 16.48 5.80
C GLU A 49 9.75 15.79 5.68
N MET A 50 9.47 15.09 4.58
CA MET A 50 8.16 14.45 4.31
C MET A 50 8.27 12.94 4.10
N GLU A 51 8.49 12.21 5.20
CA GLU A 51 8.48 10.74 5.20
C GLU A 51 7.03 10.21 5.07
N PRO A 52 6.71 9.42 4.03
CA PRO A 52 5.42 8.76 3.94
C PRO A 52 5.29 7.68 5.01
N GLN A 53 4.05 7.31 5.35
CA GLN A 53 3.81 6.06 6.06
C GLN A 53 4.29 4.86 5.23
N ALA A 54 4.33 3.68 5.85
CA ALA A 54 4.82 2.41 5.26
C ALA A 54 3.96 1.83 4.09
N VAL A 55 3.31 2.67 3.28
CA VAL A 55 2.54 2.29 2.08
C VAL A 55 3.36 1.40 1.14
N GLU A 56 4.63 1.76 0.92
CA GLU A 56 5.56 1.09 0.00
C GLU A 56 6.19 -0.20 0.60
N ALA A 57 5.80 -0.62 1.81
CA ALA A 57 6.39 -1.78 2.48
C ALA A 57 6.10 -3.11 1.74
N PRO A 58 7.03 -4.08 1.78
CA PRO A 58 6.89 -5.36 1.07
C PRO A 58 5.78 -6.25 1.65
N LEU A 59 5.29 -7.17 0.80
CA LEU A 59 4.32 -8.20 1.18
C LEU A 59 4.86 -9.08 2.33
N THR A 60 4.07 -9.26 3.37
CA THR A 60 4.43 -10.05 4.58
C THR A 60 3.61 -11.34 4.69
N GLN A 61 3.94 -12.24 5.63
CA GLN A 61 3.14 -13.47 5.84
C GLN A 61 1.74 -13.22 6.46
N SER A 62 1.55 -12.14 7.21
CA SER A 62 0.34 -11.89 8.00
C SER A 62 -0.07 -10.42 7.96
N ALA A 63 -1.35 -10.16 7.73
CA ALA A 63 -1.93 -8.83 7.81
C ALA A 63 -3.17 -8.83 8.71
N THR A 64 -3.43 -7.75 9.40
CA THR A 64 -4.72 -7.46 10.03
C THR A 64 -5.26 -6.16 9.44
N PHE A 65 -6.46 -6.24 8.88
CA PHE A 65 -7.22 -5.10 8.40
C PHE A 65 -8.29 -4.79 9.43
N LEU A 66 -8.16 -3.64 10.09
CA LEU A 66 -9.06 -3.19 11.13
C LEU A 66 -9.72 -1.89 10.68
N VAL A 67 -11.03 -1.93 10.42
CA VAL A 67 -11.84 -0.77 10.06
C VAL A 67 -12.72 -0.38 11.23
N LEU A 68 -12.59 0.86 11.69
CA LEU A 68 -13.29 1.40 12.86
C LEU A 68 -14.13 2.61 12.48
N SER A 69 -15.22 2.85 13.21
CA SER A 69 -15.91 4.16 13.23
C SER A 69 -15.70 4.83 14.58
N ALA A 70 -15.63 6.16 14.60
CA ALA A 70 -15.54 6.92 15.85
C ALA A 70 -16.90 7.00 16.54
N THR A 71 -16.95 6.75 17.85
CA THR A 71 -18.18 6.88 18.64
C THR A 71 -18.58 8.35 18.80
N LYS A 72 -19.79 8.56 19.32
CA LYS A 72 -20.32 9.87 19.71
C LYS A 72 -19.88 10.32 21.11
N ALA A 73 -18.93 9.62 21.76
CA ALA A 73 -18.41 10.06 23.05
C ALA A 73 -17.72 11.44 22.91
N PRO A 74 -17.90 12.39 23.85
CA PRO A 74 -17.38 13.74 23.71
C PRO A 74 -15.86 13.82 23.55
N ASP A 75 -15.13 12.87 24.13
CA ASP A 75 -13.67 12.77 24.13
C ASP A 75 -13.12 11.82 23.05
N ALA A 76 -13.98 11.16 22.27
CA ALA A 76 -13.54 10.15 21.30
C ALA A 76 -12.56 10.69 20.25
N ALA A 77 -12.73 11.93 19.77
CA ALA A 77 -11.78 12.55 18.85
C ALA A 77 -10.39 12.69 19.47
N LYS A 78 -10.31 13.11 20.74
CA LYS A 78 -9.05 13.25 21.48
C LYS A 78 -8.40 11.89 21.76
N LYS A 79 -9.18 10.90 22.19
CA LYS A 79 -8.69 9.52 22.39
C LYS A 79 -8.14 8.92 21.10
N ILE A 80 -8.84 9.11 19.97
CA ILE A 80 -8.36 8.67 18.65
C ILE A 80 -7.05 9.37 18.31
N ARG A 81 -6.98 10.70 18.39
CA ARG A 81 -5.77 11.48 18.09
C ARG A 81 -4.54 11.01 18.90
N SER A 82 -4.69 10.86 20.22
CA SER A 82 -3.62 10.37 21.11
C SER A 82 -3.28 8.88 20.91
N ALA A 83 -4.22 8.07 20.40
CA ALA A 83 -3.91 6.70 19.97
C ALA A 83 -3.12 6.69 18.65
N LEU A 84 -3.46 7.54 17.69
CA LEU A 84 -2.76 7.66 16.41
C LEU A 84 -1.31 8.13 16.57
N SER A 85 -1.05 9.17 17.38
CA SER A 85 0.31 9.63 17.68
C SER A 85 1.15 8.61 18.44
N SER A 86 0.53 7.65 19.12
CA SER A 86 1.24 6.58 19.83
C SER A 86 1.66 5.37 18.96
N ILE A 87 1.30 5.34 17.67
CA ILE A 87 1.60 4.22 16.77
C ILE A 87 3.10 3.92 16.62
N PRO A 88 4.00 4.90 16.48
CA PRO A 88 5.45 4.65 16.46
C PRO A 88 5.93 3.95 17.74
N ASP A 89 5.41 4.36 18.89
CA ASP A 89 5.75 3.75 20.19
C ASP A 89 5.22 2.33 20.34
N ILE A 90 3.98 2.04 19.90
CA ILE A 90 3.44 0.68 19.89
C ILE A 90 4.29 -0.20 18.95
N THR A 91 4.56 0.28 17.73
CA THR A 91 5.37 -0.45 16.73
C THR A 91 6.74 -0.80 17.30
N LYS A 92 7.42 0.19 17.88
CA LYS A 92 8.72 0.03 18.53
C LYS A 92 8.66 -0.95 19.70
N ASN A 93 7.67 -0.83 20.60
CA ASN A 93 7.50 -1.72 21.74
C ASN A 93 7.35 -3.20 21.33
N VAL A 94 6.50 -3.46 20.32
CA VAL A 94 6.25 -4.82 19.81
C VAL A 94 7.43 -5.36 19.00
N ALA A 95 8.06 -4.54 18.15
CA ALA A 95 9.11 -4.96 17.23
C ALA A 95 10.54 -4.98 17.82
N VAL A 96 10.82 -4.33 18.96
CA VAL A 96 12.20 -4.13 19.48
C VAL A 96 13.04 -5.41 19.66
N ARG A 97 12.40 -6.59 19.77
CA ARG A 97 13.08 -7.89 19.88
C ARG A 97 12.98 -8.76 18.62
N GLN A 98 12.46 -8.20 17.52
CA GLN A 98 12.09 -8.92 16.30
C GLN A 98 12.47 -8.09 15.06
N PRO A 99 13.77 -7.87 14.78
CA PRO A 99 14.21 -7.02 13.66
C PRO A 99 13.72 -7.51 12.30
N ASP A 100 13.63 -8.83 12.11
CA ASP A 100 13.17 -9.47 10.87
C ASP A 100 11.63 -9.61 10.77
N SER A 101 10.87 -8.91 11.62
CA SER A 101 9.40 -9.03 11.67
C SER A 101 8.65 -8.25 10.61
N ASN A 102 9.30 -7.26 9.97
CA ASN A 102 8.66 -6.29 9.07
C ASN A 102 7.36 -5.68 9.65
N LEU A 103 7.26 -5.53 10.98
CA LEU A 103 6.07 -4.98 11.62
C LEU A 103 5.85 -3.53 11.18
N SER A 104 4.70 -3.27 10.56
CA SER A 104 4.28 -1.92 10.16
C SER A 104 2.77 -1.75 10.36
N CYS A 105 2.34 -0.52 10.58
CA CYS A 105 0.94 -0.14 10.59
C CYS A 105 0.74 1.08 9.69
N THR A 106 -0.09 0.96 8.67
CA THR A 106 -0.51 2.09 7.83
C THR A 106 -1.91 2.53 8.23
N VAL A 107 -2.06 3.81 8.58
CA VAL A 107 -3.30 4.46 9.00
C VAL A 107 -3.98 5.15 7.84
N GLY A 108 -5.22 4.79 7.55
CA GLY A 108 -6.13 5.56 6.69
C GLY A 108 -7.17 6.32 7.52
N VAL A 109 -7.44 7.57 7.15
CA VAL A 109 -8.47 8.44 7.73
C VAL A 109 -9.59 8.68 6.71
N GLY A 110 -10.84 8.44 7.10
CA GLY A 110 -12.02 8.56 6.23
C GLY A 110 -12.47 10.01 6.03
N SER A 111 -13.09 10.30 4.88
CA SER A 111 -13.55 11.66 4.54
C SER A 111 -14.58 12.23 5.53
N SER A 112 -15.34 11.36 6.21
CA SER A 112 -16.36 11.68 7.23
C SER A 112 -15.79 12.17 8.57
N ILE A 113 -14.56 11.78 8.89
CA ILE A 113 -13.92 12.06 10.19
C ILE A 113 -12.79 13.10 10.07
N TRP A 114 -12.38 13.44 8.86
CA TRP A 114 -11.23 14.30 8.55
C TRP A 114 -11.23 15.62 9.34
N GLU A 115 -12.31 16.42 9.27
CA GLU A 115 -12.38 17.71 9.98
C GLU A 115 -12.59 17.58 11.49
N ARG A 116 -12.87 16.37 12.00
CA ARG A 116 -13.02 16.09 13.44
C ARG A 116 -11.70 15.65 14.08
N LEU A 117 -10.77 15.11 13.31
CA LEU A 117 -9.44 14.69 13.77
C LEU A 117 -8.33 15.67 13.38
N THR A 118 -8.55 16.53 12.39
CA THR A 118 -7.48 17.34 11.79
C THR A 118 -7.88 18.80 11.65
N SER A 119 -6.89 19.69 11.79
CA SER A 119 -6.95 21.10 11.37
C SER A 119 -6.55 21.29 9.89
N LEU A 120 -6.10 20.23 9.22
CA LEU A 120 -5.51 20.27 7.89
C LEU A 120 -6.56 20.41 6.77
N PRO A 121 -6.19 21.05 5.64
CA PRO A 121 -7.01 21.01 4.42
C PRO A 121 -7.30 19.56 4.01
N ARG A 122 -8.54 19.30 3.56
CA ARG A 122 -8.93 17.99 3.02
C ARG A 122 -8.20 17.75 1.68
N PRO A 123 -7.55 16.59 1.49
CA PRO A 123 -7.01 16.14 0.20
C PRO A 123 -8.05 16.23 -0.92
N GLN A 124 -7.66 16.72 -2.09
CA GLN A 124 -8.58 17.13 -3.17
C GLN A 124 -9.55 16.04 -3.61
N GLU A 125 -9.10 14.78 -3.64
CA GLU A 125 -9.95 13.66 -4.03
C GLU A 125 -10.65 12.95 -2.85
N LEU A 126 -10.34 13.26 -1.58
CA LEU A 126 -10.83 12.49 -0.42
C LEU A 126 -12.36 12.59 -0.25
N ARG A 127 -13.06 11.57 -0.75
CA ARG A 127 -14.52 11.40 -0.67
C ARG A 127 -14.88 10.03 -0.06
N PRO A 128 -16.08 9.88 0.53
CA PRO A 128 -16.58 8.56 0.94
C PRO A 128 -16.61 7.59 -0.24
N PHE A 129 -16.49 6.29 0.03
CA PHE A 129 -16.57 5.26 -1.01
C PHE A 129 -17.88 5.35 -1.78
N LYS A 130 -17.79 5.56 -3.09
CA LYS A 130 -18.95 5.65 -3.99
C LYS A 130 -19.44 4.25 -4.33
N GLU A 131 -20.68 3.95 -3.96
CA GLU A 131 -21.33 2.70 -4.34
C GLU A 131 -21.42 2.57 -5.87
N VAL A 132 -20.95 1.44 -6.42
CA VAL A 132 -21.01 1.16 -7.86
C VAL A 132 -22.04 0.08 -8.13
N ARG A 133 -23.14 0.44 -8.81
CA ARG A 133 -24.23 -0.48 -9.15
C ARG A 133 -24.12 -0.94 -10.60
N GLY A 134 -23.65 -2.17 -10.78
CA GLY A 134 -23.70 -2.89 -12.04
C GLY A 134 -25.09 -3.48 -12.34
N ALA A 135 -25.24 -4.09 -13.51
CA ALA A 135 -26.48 -4.77 -13.90
C ALA A 135 -26.80 -6.03 -13.05
N LYS A 136 -25.76 -6.65 -12.47
CA LYS A 136 -25.86 -7.89 -11.67
C LYS A 136 -25.27 -7.74 -10.26
N HIS A 137 -24.15 -7.04 -10.14
CA HIS A 137 -23.37 -6.93 -8.90
C HIS A 137 -23.33 -5.49 -8.39
N THR A 138 -23.04 -5.29 -7.11
CA THR A 138 -22.91 -3.96 -6.50
C THR A 138 -21.70 -3.91 -5.59
N ALA A 139 -20.81 -2.94 -5.81
CA ALA A 139 -19.77 -2.57 -4.87
C ALA A 139 -20.42 -1.73 -3.78
N VAL A 140 -20.74 -2.35 -2.64
CA VAL A 140 -21.43 -1.69 -1.52
C VAL A 140 -20.53 -0.65 -0.85
N SER A 141 -21.13 0.43 -0.35
CA SER A 141 -20.45 1.42 0.51
C SER A 141 -20.76 1.11 1.98
N THR A 142 -19.74 0.95 2.82
CA THR A 142 -19.86 0.59 4.24
C THR A 142 -19.14 1.58 5.16
N PRO A 143 -19.61 1.77 6.41
CA PRO A 143 -18.99 2.69 7.36
C PRO A 143 -17.53 2.35 7.66
N GLY A 144 -16.69 3.38 7.72
CA GLY A 144 -15.30 3.32 8.15
C GLY A 144 -14.75 4.74 8.26
N ASP A 145 -14.36 5.14 9.47
CA ASP A 145 -13.70 6.42 9.74
C ASP A 145 -12.18 6.26 9.84
N LEU A 146 -11.71 5.09 10.29
CA LEU A 146 -10.30 4.74 10.40
C LEU A 146 -10.04 3.37 9.79
N LEU A 147 -8.91 3.23 9.12
CA LEU A 147 -8.32 1.97 8.68
C LEU A 147 -6.95 1.82 9.36
N PHE A 148 -6.69 0.64 9.94
CA PHE A 148 -5.36 0.21 10.32
C PHE A 148 -5.01 -1.03 9.50
N HIS A 149 -4.00 -0.90 8.65
CA HIS A 149 -3.41 -2.01 7.90
C HIS A 149 -2.11 -2.43 8.60
N ILE A 150 -2.22 -3.46 9.44
CA ILE A 150 -1.16 -3.92 10.34
C ILE A 150 -0.50 -5.16 9.72
N ARG A 151 0.76 -5.09 9.31
CA ARG A 151 1.48 -6.16 8.60
C ARG A 151 2.68 -6.66 9.38
N SER A 152 2.97 -7.96 9.29
CA SER A 152 4.19 -8.56 9.82
C SER A 152 4.44 -9.96 9.23
N GLU A 153 5.71 -10.39 9.19
CA GLU A 153 6.08 -11.80 8.97
C GLU A 153 5.50 -12.75 10.03
N ARG A 154 4.99 -12.23 11.16
CA ARG A 154 4.42 -13.04 12.24
C ARG A 154 3.08 -12.49 12.74
N ARG A 155 2.05 -13.34 12.70
CA ARG A 155 0.70 -13.03 13.18
C ARG A 155 0.63 -12.58 14.64
N ASP A 156 1.48 -13.12 15.51
CA ASP A 156 1.45 -12.77 16.94
C ASP A 156 1.88 -11.32 17.21
N LEU A 157 2.68 -10.73 16.32
CA LEU A 157 3.07 -9.32 16.40
C LEU A 157 1.98 -8.39 15.87
N SER A 158 1.29 -8.74 14.76
CA SER A 158 0.10 -8.02 14.31
C SER A 158 -0.99 -8.01 15.38
N PHE A 159 -1.24 -9.15 16.03
CA PHE A 159 -2.22 -9.30 17.10
C PHE A 159 -1.87 -8.51 18.37
N GLU A 160 -0.61 -8.53 18.82
CA GLU A 160 -0.21 -7.75 20.01
C GLU A 160 -0.21 -6.23 19.72
N PHE A 161 0.14 -5.81 18.49
CA PHE A 161 -0.02 -4.43 18.05
C PHE A 161 -1.50 -3.99 18.10
N GLU A 162 -2.39 -4.77 17.48
CA GLU A 162 -3.84 -4.56 17.49
C GLU A 162 -4.39 -4.46 18.91
N ARG A 163 -3.97 -5.37 19.81
CA ARG A 163 -4.37 -5.38 21.21
C ARG A 163 -3.97 -4.09 21.94
N GLN A 164 -2.72 -3.62 21.78
CA GLN A 164 -2.25 -2.36 22.38
C GLN A 164 -2.94 -1.12 21.79
N LEU A 165 -3.27 -1.15 20.49
CA LEU A 165 -4.02 -0.09 19.83
C LEU A 165 -5.46 -0.02 20.36
N MET A 166 -6.15 -1.16 20.46
CA MET A 166 -7.53 -1.22 20.96
C MET A 166 -7.63 -0.86 22.45
N ASP A 167 -6.64 -1.22 23.28
CA ASP A 167 -6.54 -0.76 24.68
C ASP A 167 -6.53 0.78 24.79
N ARG A 168 -5.86 1.47 23.85
CA ARG A 168 -5.75 2.95 23.83
C ARG A 168 -6.98 3.63 23.26
N LEU A 169 -7.58 3.06 22.22
CA LEU A 169 -8.80 3.59 21.60
C LEU A 169 -10.02 3.40 22.51
N GLY A 170 -10.14 2.26 23.18
CA GLY A 170 -11.20 1.97 24.14
C GLY A 170 -12.61 2.21 23.58
N ASP A 171 -13.42 2.99 24.30
CA ASP A 171 -14.79 3.36 23.95
C ASP A 171 -14.90 4.52 22.92
N ALA A 172 -13.77 5.03 22.42
CA ALA A 172 -13.76 6.06 21.38
C ALA A 172 -14.16 5.52 20.00
N VAL A 173 -14.19 4.20 19.82
CA VAL A 173 -14.37 3.53 18.53
C VAL A 173 -15.33 2.35 18.60
N GLU A 174 -15.91 2.00 17.45
CA GLU A 174 -16.64 0.76 17.20
C GLU A 174 -16.00 0.04 16.01
N THR A 175 -15.63 -1.23 16.18
CA THR A 175 -15.17 -2.07 15.06
C THR A 175 -16.29 -2.27 14.04
N LYS A 176 -15.96 -2.07 12.76
CA LYS A 176 -16.85 -2.29 11.61
C LYS A 176 -16.41 -3.47 10.76
N ASP A 177 -15.11 -3.71 10.67
CA ASP A 177 -14.54 -4.93 10.10
C ASP A 177 -13.22 -5.24 10.80
N GLU A 178 -12.98 -6.52 11.05
CA GLU A 178 -11.71 -7.09 11.49
C GLU A 178 -11.45 -8.28 10.56
N THR A 179 -10.32 -8.27 9.87
CA THR A 179 -9.92 -9.39 9.00
C THR A 179 -8.44 -9.69 9.18
N VAL A 180 -8.14 -10.90 9.67
CA VAL A 180 -6.78 -11.42 9.69
C VAL A 180 -6.51 -12.17 8.39
N GLY A 181 -5.70 -11.58 7.54
CA GLY A 181 -5.21 -12.17 6.29
C GLY A 181 -3.90 -12.93 6.47
N PHE A 182 -3.67 -13.90 5.59
CA PHE A 182 -2.46 -14.71 5.55
C PHE A 182 -1.94 -14.86 4.11
N ARG A 183 -0.62 -14.91 3.94
CA ARG A 183 -0.02 -15.25 2.64
C ARG A 183 -0.25 -16.73 2.34
N TYR A 184 -0.80 -17.02 1.16
CA TYR A 184 -1.12 -18.38 0.74
C TYR A 184 -0.13 -18.88 -0.33
N PHE A 185 0.57 -19.96 -0.02
CA PHE A 185 1.60 -20.57 -0.88
C PHE A 185 2.58 -19.53 -1.49
N ASP A 186 2.81 -19.60 -2.79
CA ASP A 186 3.66 -18.77 -3.64
C ASP A 186 3.03 -17.40 -3.97
N ALA A 187 2.41 -16.75 -2.97
CA ALA A 187 1.61 -15.52 -3.11
C ALA A 187 0.39 -15.68 -4.04
N ARG A 188 -0.40 -16.73 -3.80
CA ARG A 188 -1.68 -16.96 -4.49
C ARG A 188 -2.87 -16.43 -3.70
N ASP A 189 -3.95 -16.14 -4.41
CA ASP A 189 -5.28 -16.01 -3.81
C ASP A 189 -5.91 -17.39 -3.53
N VAL A 190 -7.08 -17.42 -2.89
CA VAL A 190 -7.83 -18.67 -2.64
C VAL A 190 -8.54 -19.23 -3.88
N LEU A 191 -8.58 -18.48 -4.99
CA LEU A 191 -9.02 -18.96 -6.30
C LEU A 191 -7.91 -19.79 -6.99
N GLY A 192 -6.65 -19.61 -6.56
CA GLY A 192 -5.46 -20.36 -6.94
C GLY A 192 -4.58 -19.66 -7.98
N PHE A 193 -4.75 -18.36 -8.19
CA PHE A 193 -3.94 -17.53 -9.10
C PHE A 193 -2.94 -16.70 -8.30
N VAL A 194 -1.79 -16.36 -8.90
CA VAL A 194 -0.77 -15.52 -8.24
C VAL A 194 -1.27 -14.07 -8.22
N ASP A 195 -1.37 -13.49 -7.03
CA ASP A 195 -1.86 -12.12 -6.85
C ASP A 195 -0.69 -11.13 -6.63
N GLY A 196 -0.88 -9.87 -7.02
CA GLY A 196 0.13 -8.83 -7.00
C GLY A 196 1.13 -8.84 -8.17
N THR A 197 0.99 -9.75 -9.15
CA THR A 197 1.92 -9.88 -10.31
C THR A 197 2.13 -8.58 -11.10
N ALA A 198 1.07 -7.82 -11.31
CA ALA A 198 1.08 -6.54 -12.04
C ALA A 198 1.20 -5.32 -11.09
N ASN A 199 1.70 -5.50 -9.86
CA ASN A 199 2.04 -4.35 -9.03
C ASN A 199 3.22 -3.58 -9.63
N PRO A 200 3.30 -2.25 -9.43
CA PRO A 200 4.48 -1.48 -9.79
C PRO A 200 5.71 -1.98 -9.02
N VAL A 201 6.90 -1.81 -9.61
CA VAL A 201 8.18 -2.28 -9.05
C VAL A 201 9.25 -1.19 -9.06
N GLY A 202 10.15 -1.22 -8.07
CA GLY A 202 11.21 -0.23 -7.94
C GLY A 202 10.64 1.18 -7.74
N SER A 203 11.20 2.18 -8.43
CA SER A 203 10.75 3.58 -8.32
C SER A 203 9.28 3.78 -8.71
N LYS A 204 8.73 2.93 -9.59
CA LYS A 204 7.32 3.00 -9.99
C LYS A 204 6.35 2.87 -8.81
N ILE A 205 6.74 2.20 -7.71
CA ILE A 205 5.87 2.07 -6.53
C ILE A 205 5.52 3.46 -6.01
N ARG A 206 6.54 4.27 -5.70
CA ARG A 206 6.40 5.65 -5.26
C ARG A 206 5.63 6.50 -6.26
N ASP A 207 5.99 6.39 -7.54
CA ASP A 207 5.33 7.11 -8.62
C ASP A 207 3.84 6.76 -8.76
N SER A 208 3.37 5.62 -8.27
CA SER A 208 1.96 5.23 -8.37
C SER A 208 1.17 5.49 -7.08
N VAL A 209 1.83 5.53 -5.91
CA VAL A 209 1.14 5.62 -4.61
C VAL A 209 1.33 6.94 -3.86
N ILE A 210 2.44 7.65 -4.04
CA ILE A 210 2.74 8.88 -3.27
C ILE A 210 2.36 10.14 -4.07
N ILE A 211 1.68 11.06 -3.39
CA ILE A 211 1.23 12.34 -3.92
C ILE A 211 2.35 13.38 -3.82
N THR A 212 2.57 14.14 -4.91
CA THR A 212 3.54 15.24 -4.95
C THR A 212 2.88 16.61 -4.75
N ALA A 213 3.69 17.62 -4.41
CA ALA A 213 3.20 19.00 -4.18
C ALA A 213 2.59 19.65 -5.43
N GLU A 214 3.04 19.27 -6.62
CA GLU A 214 2.49 19.72 -7.91
C GLU A 214 1.09 19.14 -8.19
N GLN A 215 0.77 18.00 -7.59
CA GLN A 215 -0.51 17.31 -7.74
C GLN A 215 -1.50 17.82 -6.70
N ASP A 216 -1.13 17.75 -5.43
CA ASP A 216 -1.95 18.25 -4.33
C ASP A 216 -1.11 18.66 -3.12
N ALA A 217 -0.88 19.96 -2.99
CA ALA A 217 -0.18 20.57 -1.87
C ALA A 217 -0.85 20.33 -0.49
N SER A 218 -2.13 19.89 -0.44
CA SER A 218 -2.80 19.52 0.81
C SER A 218 -2.55 18.07 1.25
N ALA A 219 -1.93 17.26 0.39
CA ALA A 219 -1.89 15.81 0.50
C ALA A 219 -0.49 15.20 0.25
N VAL A 220 0.55 16.03 0.20
CA VAL A 220 1.94 15.63 -0.13
C VAL A 220 2.45 14.54 0.80
N GLY A 221 3.16 13.56 0.25
CA GLY A 221 3.66 12.40 1.01
C GLY A 221 2.57 11.40 1.39
N GLY A 222 1.29 11.71 1.14
CA GLY A 222 0.16 10.82 1.38
C GLY A 222 -0.22 9.95 0.19
N SER A 223 -1.26 9.14 0.40
CA SER A 223 -1.82 8.19 -0.58
C SER A 223 -3.33 8.01 -0.35
N TYR A 224 -4.10 7.72 -1.39
CA TYR A 224 -5.47 7.24 -1.22
C TYR A 224 -5.48 5.72 -1.11
N VAL A 225 -6.34 5.18 -0.24
CA VAL A 225 -6.50 3.73 -0.08
C VAL A 225 -7.97 3.34 -0.12
N VAL A 226 -8.27 2.31 -0.89
CA VAL A 226 -9.60 1.69 -0.99
C VAL A 226 -9.52 0.25 -0.51
N VAL A 227 -10.47 -0.17 0.32
CA VAL A 227 -10.58 -1.55 0.82
C VAL A 227 -11.92 -2.16 0.48
N GLN A 228 -11.92 -3.46 0.19
CA GLN A 228 -13.12 -4.27 0.02
C GLN A 228 -12.89 -5.72 0.46
N LYS A 229 -13.73 -6.23 1.36
CA LYS A 229 -13.72 -7.64 1.77
C LYS A 229 -14.55 -8.45 0.77
N TYR A 230 -13.92 -9.37 0.03
CA TYR A 230 -14.60 -10.27 -0.89
C TYR A 230 -14.76 -11.67 -0.29
N LEU A 231 -15.97 -12.25 -0.41
CA LEU A 231 -16.27 -13.64 -0.07
C LEU A 231 -16.51 -14.45 -1.34
N HIS A 232 -15.91 -15.65 -1.41
CA HIS A 232 -15.83 -16.45 -2.62
C HIS A 232 -16.70 -17.70 -2.59
N ASP A 233 -17.51 -17.92 -3.63
CA ASP A 233 -18.12 -19.24 -3.89
C ASP A 233 -17.09 -20.17 -4.55
N LEU A 234 -16.20 -20.71 -3.72
CA LEU A 234 -15.21 -21.70 -4.17
C LEU A 234 -15.85 -22.97 -4.73
N ALA A 235 -17.10 -23.29 -4.38
CA ALA A 235 -17.79 -24.45 -4.92
C ALA A 235 -18.22 -24.20 -6.37
N ALA A 236 -18.67 -22.99 -6.71
CA ALA A 236 -18.92 -22.57 -8.08
C ALA A 236 -17.63 -22.40 -8.89
N TRP A 237 -16.61 -21.77 -8.31
CA TRP A 237 -15.32 -21.59 -8.97
C TRP A 237 -14.69 -22.92 -9.40
N LYS A 238 -14.69 -23.93 -8.51
CA LYS A 238 -14.16 -25.28 -8.78
C LYS A 238 -14.98 -26.12 -9.78
N ARG A 239 -16.14 -25.65 -10.23
CA ARG A 239 -16.90 -26.30 -11.32
C ARG A 239 -16.45 -25.85 -12.72
N LEU A 240 -15.71 -24.75 -12.81
CA LEU A 240 -15.08 -24.31 -14.06
C LEU A 240 -13.88 -25.18 -14.42
N SER A 241 -13.61 -25.32 -15.71
CA SER A 241 -12.31 -25.81 -16.17
C SER A 241 -11.21 -24.78 -15.89
N THR A 242 -9.94 -25.21 -15.95
CA THR A 242 -8.80 -24.30 -15.76
C THR A 242 -8.84 -23.16 -16.78
N GLU A 243 -9.09 -23.47 -18.04
CA GLU A 243 -9.11 -22.53 -19.17
C GLU A 243 -10.24 -21.48 -19.00
N GLN A 244 -11.38 -21.89 -18.42
CA GLN A 244 -12.47 -20.97 -18.07
C GLN A 244 -12.09 -20.03 -16.92
N GLN A 245 -11.32 -20.50 -15.93
CA GLN A 245 -10.80 -19.64 -14.87
C GLN A 245 -9.73 -18.68 -15.41
N GLU A 246 -8.83 -19.17 -16.26
CA GLU A 246 -7.77 -18.39 -16.90
C GLU A 246 -8.35 -17.28 -17.79
N ALA A 247 -9.38 -17.57 -18.59
CA ALA A 247 -10.08 -16.56 -19.40
C ALA A 247 -10.83 -15.50 -18.55
N ILE A 248 -11.26 -15.85 -17.34
CA ILE A 248 -11.87 -14.89 -16.40
C ILE A 248 -10.80 -13.97 -15.79
N ILE A 249 -9.65 -14.51 -15.40
CA ILE A 249 -8.57 -13.75 -14.75
C ILE A 249 -7.72 -12.95 -15.76
N GLY A 250 -7.53 -13.48 -16.98
CA GLY A 250 -6.63 -12.93 -18.00
C GLY A 250 -5.19 -13.44 -17.89
N ARG A 251 -4.95 -14.55 -17.18
CA ARG A 251 -3.61 -15.15 -16.98
C ARG A 251 -3.69 -16.68 -16.92
N THR A 252 -2.62 -17.39 -17.27
CA THR A 252 -2.51 -18.83 -17.04
C THR A 252 -2.37 -19.13 -15.55
N LYS A 253 -2.96 -20.24 -15.07
CA LYS A 253 -3.12 -20.49 -13.64
C LYS A 253 -1.84 -20.96 -12.97
N LEU A 254 -1.11 -21.89 -13.61
CA LEU A 254 0.11 -22.46 -13.04
C LEU A 254 1.26 -21.46 -13.17
N ASP A 255 1.58 -21.10 -14.42
CA ASP A 255 2.77 -20.33 -14.80
C ASP A 255 2.59 -18.81 -14.70
N ASN A 256 1.35 -18.33 -14.45
CA ASN A 256 1.05 -16.90 -14.26
C ASN A 256 1.43 -16.02 -15.47
N ILE A 257 1.38 -16.59 -16.67
CA ILE A 257 1.65 -15.90 -17.93
C ILE A 257 0.41 -15.10 -18.33
N GLU A 258 0.59 -13.87 -18.78
CA GLU A 258 -0.53 -13.04 -19.26
C GLU A 258 -1.14 -13.60 -20.54
N LEU A 259 -2.47 -13.52 -20.65
CA LEU A 259 -3.18 -13.82 -21.90
C LEU A 259 -3.36 -12.54 -22.71
N ASP A 260 -3.43 -12.67 -24.03
CA ASP A 260 -3.79 -11.55 -24.91
C ASP A 260 -5.19 -11.00 -24.53
N ASP A 261 -5.33 -9.68 -24.52
CA ASP A 261 -6.61 -9.02 -24.24
C ASP A 261 -7.64 -9.32 -25.35
N ALA A 262 -8.92 -9.34 -24.99
CA ALA A 262 -9.98 -9.67 -25.94
C ALA A 262 -10.28 -8.51 -26.90
N ASP A 263 -10.05 -8.70 -28.21
CA ASP A 263 -10.32 -7.72 -29.28
C ASP A 263 -11.71 -7.04 -29.18
N SER A 264 -12.71 -7.78 -28.68
CA SER A 264 -14.06 -7.25 -28.44
C SER A 264 -14.85 -8.12 -27.47
N GLY A 265 -15.89 -7.55 -26.87
CA GLY A 265 -16.82 -8.29 -26.02
C GLY A 265 -16.34 -8.43 -24.58
N GLN A 266 -16.42 -9.64 -24.03
CA GLN A 266 -16.14 -9.89 -22.61
C GLN A 266 -14.64 -9.74 -22.33
N GLN A 267 -14.31 -8.71 -21.55
CA GLN A 267 -12.97 -8.47 -21.04
C GLN A 267 -12.67 -9.35 -19.81
N SER A 268 -11.39 -9.62 -19.58
CA SER A 268 -10.90 -10.33 -18.39
C SER A 268 -10.77 -9.39 -17.18
N HIS A 269 -10.58 -9.95 -15.98
CA HIS A 269 -10.26 -9.18 -14.77
C HIS A 269 -9.04 -8.27 -14.99
N LYS A 270 -7.95 -8.80 -15.57
CA LYS A 270 -6.76 -8.01 -15.94
C LYS A 270 -7.11 -6.86 -16.88
N SER A 271 -7.84 -7.14 -17.96
CA SER A 271 -8.15 -6.16 -19.01
C SER A 271 -9.06 -5.02 -18.51
N LEU A 272 -9.96 -5.31 -17.56
CA LEU A 272 -10.81 -4.32 -16.89
C LEU A 272 -10.08 -3.53 -15.80
N ALA A 273 -9.05 -4.14 -15.19
CA ALA A 273 -8.22 -3.51 -14.17
C ALA A 273 -7.10 -2.61 -14.75
N THR A 274 -6.62 -2.82 -15.98
CA THR A 274 -5.72 -1.87 -16.66
C THR A 274 -6.45 -0.55 -16.90
N ILE A 275 -5.93 0.59 -16.41
CA ILE A 275 -6.54 1.92 -16.56
C ILE A 275 -5.62 2.86 -17.32
N GLU A 276 -6.10 3.36 -18.46
CA GLU A 276 -5.45 4.41 -19.24
C GLU A 276 -6.21 5.74 -19.10
N ASP A 277 -5.50 6.87 -19.19
CA ASP A 277 -6.11 8.19 -19.35
C ASP A 277 -6.37 8.56 -20.83
N ALA A 278 -6.92 9.75 -21.08
CA ALA A 278 -7.26 10.22 -22.42
C ALA A 278 -6.05 10.42 -23.35
N ASP A 279 -4.83 10.50 -22.81
CA ASP A 279 -3.59 10.61 -23.56
C ASP A 279 -2.91 9.23 -23.76
N GLY A 280 -3.51 8.15 -23.25
CA GLY A 280 -3.01 6.78 -23.34
C GLY A 280 -1.94 6.43 -22.30
N ASN A 281 -1.82 7.19 -21.20
CA ASN A 281 -0.92 6.81 -20.11
C ASN A 281 -1.61 5.81 -19.17
N GLU A 282 -0.98 4.67 -18.91
CA GLU A 282 -1.42 3.70 -17.91
C GLU A 282 -1.19 4.23 -16.47
N HIS A 283 -2.15 4.03 -15.57
CA HIS A 283 -2.05 4.39 -14.15
C HIS A 283 -2.15 3.15 -13.26
N ASP A 284 -0.98 2.70 -12.77
CA ASP A 284 -0.87 1.60 -11.81
C ASP A 284 -1.48 1.95 -10.43
N ILE A 285 -1.81 0.91 -9.68
CA ILE A 285 -2.05 0.98 -8.22
C ILE A 285 -1.21 -0.08 -7.51
N LEU A 286 -0.85 0.14 -6.24
CA LEU A 286 -0.18 -0.89 -5.43
C LEU A 286 -1.24 -1.69 -4.66
N ARG A 287 -1.29 -3.00 -4.87
CA ARG A 287 -2.22 -3.90 -4.17
C ARG A 287 -1.49 -4.78 -3.16
N ASP A 288 -2.06 -4.92 -1.98
CA ASP A 288 -1.57 -5.80 -0.90
C ASP A 288 -2.68 -6.79 -0.50
N ASN A 289 -3.27 -7.41 -1.53
CA ASN A 289 -4.40 -8.32 -1.40
C ASN A 289 -4.02 -9.53 -0.53
N MET A 290 -4.83 -9.84 0.48
CA MET A 290 -4.55 -10.95 1.39
C MET A 290 -5.71 -11.95 1.46
N PRO A 291 -5.44 -13.25 1.20
CA PRO A 291 -6.32 -14.36 1.55
C PRO A 291 -6.78 -14.31 3.01
N PHE A 292 -8.06 -14.60 3.25
CA PHE A 292 -8.59 -14.86 4.59
C PHE A 292 -9.65 -15.97 4.53
N GLY A 293 -10.04 -16.49 5.69
CA GLY A 293 -11.17 -17.41 5.77
C GLY A 293 -11.22 -18.27 7.02
N SER A 294 -12.31 -19.02 7.13
CA SER A 294 -12.59 -20.00 8.17
C SER A 294 -13.10 -21.28 7.49
N PRO A 295 -12.21 -22.21 7.12
CA PRO A 295 -12.60 -23.41 6.33
C PRO A 295 -13.66 -24.28 7.02
N ALA A 296 -13.70 -24.29 8.36
CA ALA A 296 -14.71 -25.00 9.14
C ALA A 296 -16.11 -24.37 9.06
N GLN A 297 -16.20 -23.09 8.69
CA GLN A 297 -17.44 -22.35 8.46
C GLN A 297 -17.77 -22.20 6.97
N GLY A 298 -16.91 -22.74 6.08
CA GLY A 298 -17.04 -22.58 4.63
C GLY A 298 -16.69 -21.18 4.12
N GLU A 299 -16.08 -20.33 4.95
CA GLU A 299 -15.71 -18.96 4.58
C GLU A 299 -14.32 -18.92 3.94
N PHE A 300 -14.24 -18.37 2.72
CA PHE A 300 -13.01 -18.15 1.99
C PHE A 300 -13.11 -16.80 1.29
N GLY A 301 -12.06 -15.99 1.36
CA GLY A 301 -12.11 -14.62 0.87
C GLY A 301 -10.76 -14.05 0.47
N THR A 302 -10.82 -12.92 -0.22
CA THR A 302 -9.68 -12.03 -0.48
C THR A 302 -10.03 -10.68 0.09
N TYR A 303 -9.18 -10.15 0.97
CA TYR A 303 -9.28 -8.76 1.40
C TYR A 303 -8.54 -7.92 0.36
N PHE A 304 -9.30 -7.18 -0.45
CA PHE A 304 -8.72 -6.24 -1.40
C PHE A 304 -8.31 -4.96 -0.67
N ILE A 305 -7.09 -4.50 -0.98
CA ILE A 305 -6.59 -3.18 -0.59
C ILE A 305 -5.78 -2.63 -1.76
N GLY A 306 -6.11 -1.42 -2.20
CA GLY A 306 -5.45 -0.73 -3.30
C GLY A 306 -5.03 0.67 -2.90
N TYR A 307 -3.73 0.95 -2.96
CA TYR A 307 -3.12 2.26 -2.74
C TYR A 307 -2.86 2.97 -4.08
N SER A 308 -3.15 4.27 -4.14
CA SER A 308 -2.92 5.10 -5.32
C SER A 308 -2.75 6.57 -4.92
N ARG A 309 -1.89 7.31 -5.63
CA ARG A 309 -1.85 8.78 -5.51
C ARG A 309 -3.06 9.48 -6.14
N LYS A 310 -3.89 8.75 -6.88
CA LYS A 310 -5.11 9.22 -7.58
C LYS A 310 -6.27 8.31 -7.26
N LEU A 311 -7.24 8.78 -6.46
CA LEU A 311 -8.40 7.95 -6.07
C LEU A 311 -9.24 7.55 -7.28
N TRP A 312 -9.40 8.44 -8.27
CA TRP A 312 -10.18 8.17 -9.47
C TRP A 312 -9.72 6.92 -10.24
N VAL A 313 -8.44 6.54 -10.14
CA VAL A 313 -7.90 5.34 -10.81
C VAL A 313 -8.57 4.08 -10.26
N VAL A 314 -8.63 3.94 -8.93
CA VAL A 314 -9.30 2.80 -8.28
C VAL A 314 -10.81 2.85 -8.50
N GLU A 315 -11.42 4.03 -8.44
CA GLU A 315 -12.84 4.18 -8.78
C GLU A 315 -13.15 3.77 -10.22
N LYS A 316 -12.24 4.04 -11.16
CA LYS A 316 -12.39 3.63 -12.57
C LYS A 316 -12.25 2.13 -12.75
N MET A 317 -11.30 1.48 -12.06
CA MET A 317 -11.22 0.01 -12.02
C MET A 317 -12.53 -0.59 -11.52
N LEU A 318 -13.09 -0.08 -10.41
CA LEU A 318 -14.36 -0.54 -9.86
C LEU A 318 -15.55 -0.26 -10.80
N GLU A 319 -15.58 0.87 -11.50
CA GLU A 319 -16.59 1.15 -12.53
C GLU A 319 -16.53 0.10 -13.65
N ARG A 320 -15.35 -0.13 -14.24
CA ARG A 320 -15.16 -1.12 -15.32
C ARG A 320 -15.48 -2.54 -14.85
N MET A 321 -15.08 -2.92 -13.63
CA MET A 321 -15.38 -4.24 -13.07
C MET A 321 -16.88 -4.47 -12.84
N PHE A 322 -17.58 -3.53 -12.18
CA PHE A 322 -18.97 -3.75 -11.77
C PHE A 322 -19.99 -3.41 -12.87
N VAL A 323 -19.77 -2.35 -13.65
CA VAL A 323 -20.66 -1.94 -14.74
C VAL A 323 -20.35 -2.69 -16.03
N GLY A 324 -19.09 -3.05 -16.25
CA GLY A 324 -18.57 -3.59 -17.51
C GLY A 324 -18.07 -2.51 -18.46
N ASP A 325 -17.13 -2.89 -19.32
CA ASP A 325 -16.62 -2.05 -20.40
C ASP A 325 -16.49 -2.90 -21.69
N PRO A 326 -17.46 -2.83 -22.62
CA PRO A 326 -18.64 -1.95 -22.60
C PRO A 326 -19.68 -2.31 -21.52
N PRO A 327 -20.54 -1.36 -21.12
CA PRO A 327 -21.54 -1.56 -20.07
C PRO A 327 -22.45 -2.78 -20.30
N GLY A 328 -22.63 -3.58 -19.24
CA GLY A 328 -23.35 -4.85 -19.26
C GLY A 328 -22.45 -6.08 -19.36
N LEU A 329 -21.16 -5.93 -19.72
CA LEU A 329 -20.15 -6.99 -19.69
C LEU A 329 -19.25 -6.83 -18.47
N HIS A 330 -19.82 -7.04 -17.28
CA HIS A 330 -19.12 -6.93 -16.01
C HIS A 330 -17.99 -7.96 -15.88
N ASP A 331 -17.10 -7.73 -14.92
CA ASP A 331 -16.00 -8.63 -14.59
C ASP A 331 -16.52 -9.97 -14.08
N ARG A 332 -16.19 -11.04 -14.83
CA ARG A 332 -16.61 -12.40 -14.54
C ARG A 332 -16.08 -12.93 -13.21
N ILE A 333 -15.06 -12.32 -12.59
CA ILE A 333 -14.62 -12.69 -11.23
C ILE A 333 -15.71 -12.45 -10.18
N LEU A 334 -16.57 -11.42 -10.40
CA LEU A 334 -17.66 -11.05 -9.49
C LEU A 334 -18.79 -12.08 -9.48
N ASP A 335 -18.89 -12.95 -10.50
CA ASP A 335 -19.81 -14.10 -10.48
C ASP A 335 -19.45 -15.13 -9.40
N TYR A 336 -18.22 -15.07 -8.87
CA TYR A 336 -17.70 -15.95 -7.82
C TYR A 336 -17.26 -15.20 -6.56
N SER A 337 -17.00 -13.88 -6.68
CA SER A 337 -16.42 -13.04 -5.63
C SER A 337 -17.39 -11.92 -5.24
N ARG A 338 -18.03 -12.01 -4.07
CA ARG A 338 -19.01 -11.01 -3.62
C ARG A 338 -18.40 -10.02 -2.63
N PRO A 339 -18.39 -8.70 -2.90
CA PRO A 339 -17.97 -7.71 -1.91
C PRO A 339 -18.98 -7.65 -0.75
N VAL A 340 -18.48 -7.55 0.48
CA VAL A 340 -19.29 -7.35 1.69
C VAL A 340 -18.99 -6.03 2.41
N THR A 341 -17.86 -5.40 2.09
CA THR A 341 -17.49 -4.04 2.51
C THR A 341 -16.96 -3.23 1.33
N GLY A 342 -16.95 -1.90 1.49
CA GLY A 342 -16.32 -0.95 0.58
C GLY A 342 -16.14 0.40 1.27
N SER A 343 -14.88 0.78 1.47
CA SER A 343 -14.51 2.01 2.20
C SER A 343 -13.27 2.67 1.59
N THR A 344 -13.22 4.00 1.65
CA THR A 344 -12.15 4.84 1.09
C THR A 344 -11.57 5.70 2.21
N PHE A 345 -10.24 5.73 2.29
CA PHE A 345 -9.50 6.50 3.27
C PHE A 345 -8.35 7.26 2.59
N PHE A 346 -7.84 8.28 3.27
CA PHE A 346 -6.57 8.90 2.95
C PHE A 346 -5.51 8.49 3.96
N VAL A 347 -4.34 8.08 3.48
CA VAL A 347 -3.14 7.82 4.27
C VAL A 347 -2.28 9.08 4.26
N PRO A 348 -2.19 9.83 5.36
CA PRO A 348 -1.32 10.98 5.48
C PRO A 348 0.16 10.57 5.60
N GLN A 349 1.07 11.55 5.48
CA GLN A 349 2.50 11.37 5.83
C GLN A 349 2.69 11.00 7.31
N GLN A 350 3.87 10.48 7.67
CA GLN A 350 4.12 10.01 9.04
C GLN A 350 4.10 11.16 10.06
N SER A 351 4.75 12.29 9.77
CA SER A 351 4.82 13.45 10.67
C SER A 351 3.45 13.99 11.08
N PHE A 352 2.44 13.89 10.20
CA PHE A 352 1.07 14.23 10.56
C PHE A 352 0.54 13.39 11.72
N LEU A 353 0.83 12.07 11.76
CA LEU A 353 0.38 11.23 12.86
C LEU A 353 1.11 11.60 14.16
N ASP A 354 2.38 11.95 14.06
CA ASP A 354 3.22 12.29 15.21
C ASP A 354 2.75 13.61 15.87
N ASP A 355 2.41 14.62 15.05
CA ASP A 355 1.92 15.93 15.50
C ASP A 355 0.45 15.91 16.00
N LEU A 356 -0.28 14.79 15.83
CA LEU A 356 -1.72 14.72 16.14
C LEU A 356 -2.09 14.88 17.62
N ASP A 357 -1.18 14.94 18.59
CA ASP A 357 -1.53 15.20 20.02
C ASP A 357 -1.34 16.66 20.45
N ASP A 358 -0.75 17.53 19.60
CA ASP A 358 -0.38 18.91 19.94
C ASP A 358 -1.45 19.99 19.63
N ASP A 359 -2.45 19.67 18.79
CA ASP A 359 -3.63 20.51 18.45
C ASP A 359 -4.79 20.49 19.48
#